data_AF-A0A1C6SSA0-F1
#
_entry.id   AF-A0A1C6SSA0-F1
#
_cell.length_a   1.000
_cell.length_b   1.000
_cell.length_c   1.000
_cell.angle_alpha   90.00
_cell.angle_beta   90.00
_cell.angle_gamma   90.00
#
_symmetry.space_group_name_H-M   'P 1'
#
loop_
_entity.id
_entity.type
_entity.pdbx_description
1 polymer ?
#
loop_
_entity_poly.entity_id
_entity_poly.type
_entity_poly.pdbx_seq_one_letter_code
_entity_poly.pdbx_strand_id
1 'polypeptide(L)'
;MLDRLAEDPRARWREVISRFHATFGDHRAVVLACAQVRGTNAEVRRLWAAVLERWVQAVASAIEGERRRGAAPDGPPARDLAIALNSMNERVWYATFAGDGPAVAEQDVVDVLLDVWLTTIYRSTTPPPG
;
A
#
# COMPACT_ATOMS: atom_id res chain seq x y z
N MET A 1 -17.38 -17.35 -8.66
CA MET A 1 -16.70 -17.01 -7.37
C MET A 1 -15.64 -15.94 -7.57
N LEU A 2 -14.79 -16.05 -8.61
CA LEU A 2 -13.84 -14.99 -9.00
C LEU A 2 -14.53 -13.69 -9.43
N ASP A 3 -15.72 -13.76 -10.05
CA ASP A 3 -16.51 -12.57 -10.43
C ASP A 3 -17.04 -11.77 -9.23
N ARG A 4 -17.30 -12.42 -8.08
CA ARG A 4 -17.79 -11.76 -6.86
C ARG A 4 -16.71 -10.89 -6.19
N LEU A 5 -15.44 -11.24 -6.37
CA LEU A 5 -14.30 -10.42 -5.90
C LEU A 5 -14.07 -9.18 -6.79
N ALA A 6 -14.59 -9.18 -8.03
CA ALA A 6 -14.56 -7.99 -8.89
C ALA A 6 -15.62 -6.94 -8.46
N GLU A 7 -16.67 -7.36 -7.75
CA GLU A 7 -17.77 -6.50 -7.30
C GLU A 7 -17.53 -5.85 -5.92
N ASP A 8 -16.61 -6.38 -5.10
CA ASP A 8 -16.25 -5.81 -3.80
C ASP A 8 -14.81 -5.26 -3.79
N PRO A 9 -14.61 -3.98 -4.18
CA PRO A 9 -13.36 -3.25 -4.03
C PRO A 9 -12.69 -3.39 -2.68
N ARG A 10 -13.47 -3.34 -1.59
CA ARG A 10 -12.95 -3.37 -0.23
C ARG A 10 -12.33 -4.73 0.08
N ALA A 11 -13.00 -5.81 -0.28
CA ALA A 11 -12.45 -7.16 -0.11
C ALA A 11 -11.15 -7.34 -0.91
N ARG A 12 -11.12 -6.89 -2.17
CA ARG A 12 -9.93 -6.97 -3.02
C ARG A 12 -8.74 -6.20 -2.45
N TRP A 13 -8.93 -4.94 -2.06
CA TRP A 13 -7.85 -4.13 -1.50
C TRP A 13 -7.41 -4.64 -0.12
N ARG A 14 -8.34 -5.16 0.69
CA ARG A 14 -8.00 -5.81 1.97
C ARG A 14 -7.10 -7.01 1.76
N GLU A 15 -7.38 -7.84 0.77
CA GLU A 15 -6.54 -8.99 0.42
C GLU A 15 -5.12 -8.56 0.00
N VAL A 16 -5.01 -7.53 -0.85
CA VAL A 16 -3.71 -6.98 -1.28
C VAL A 16 -2.89 -6.49 -0.08
N ILE A 17 -3.48 -5.66 0.79
CA ILE A 17 -2.80 -5.11 1.97
C ILE A 17 -2.47 -6.22 2.97
N SER A 18 -3.35 -7.20 3.15
CA SER A 18 -3.13 -8.32 4.09
C SER A 18 -2.01 -9.24 3.62
N ARG A 19 -1.94 -9.57 2.33
CA ARG A 19 -0.84 -10.37 1.75
C ARG A 19 0.50 -9.67 1.92
N PHE A 20 0.52 -8.37 1.69
CA PHE A 20 1.71 -7.57 1.94
C PHE A 20 2.07 -7.59 3.43
N HIS A 21 1.12 -7.26 4.32
CA HIS A 21 1.36 -7.26 5.76
C HIS A 21 1.89 -8.60 6.28
N ALA A 22 1.29 -9.72 5.87
CA ALA A 22 1.75 -11.06 6.24
C ALA A 22 3.18 -11.33 5.77
N THR A 23 3.49 -11.03 4.51
CA THR A 23 4.84 -11.25 3.93
C THR A 23 5.92 -10.49 4.71
N PHE A 24 5.65 -9.24 5.09
CA PHE A 24 6.62 -8.43 5.82
C PHE A 24 6.61 -8.71 7.33
N GLY A 25 5.47 -9.11 7.90
CA GLY A 25 5.34 -9.54 9.29
C GLY A 25 6.11 -10.83 9.58
N ASP A 26 6.00 -11.83 8.70
CA ASP A 26 6.76 -13.09 8.78
C ASP A 26 8.28 -12.87 8.67
N HIS A 27 8.69 -11.69 8.20
CA HIS A 27 10.09 -11.28 8.03
C HIS A 27 10.46 -10.03 8.84
N ARG A 28 9.76 -9.76 9.96
CA ARG A 28 9.92 -8.55 10.80
C ARG A 28 11.38 -8.19 11.08
N ALA A 29 12.20 -9.18 11.47
CA ALA A 29 13.62 -8.95 11.77
C ALA A 29 14.41 -8.47 10.53
N VAL A 30 14.11 -9.02 9.36
CA VAL A 30 14.72 -8.62 8.08
C VAL A 30 14.27 -7.20 7.71
N VAL A 31 12.99 -6.89 7.86
CA VAL A 31 12.43 -5.56 7.58
C VAL A 31 13.10 -4.49 8.44
N LEU A 32 13.24 -4.74 9.75
CA LEU A 32 13.90 -3.84 10.68
C LEU A 32 15.39 -3.66 10.36
N ALA A 33 16.11 -4.76 10.10
CA ALA A 33 17.52 -4.71 9.72
C ALA A 33 17.73 -3.93 8.42
N CYS A 34 16.92 -4.19 7.39
CA CYS A 34 16.96 -3.47 6.12
C CYS A 34 16.68 -1.97 6.32
N ALA A 35 15.70 -1.61 7.15
CA ALA A 35 15.37 -0.21 7.43
C ALA A 35 16.50 0.54 8.16
N GLN A 36 17.25 -0.14 9.05
CA GLN A 36 18.40 0.44 9.74
C GLN A 36 19.60 0.64 8.81
N VAL A 37 19.90 -0.33 7.94
CA VAL A 37 21.12 -0.30 7.11
C VAL A 37 20.93 0.34 5.74
N ARG A 38 19.69 0.59 5.28
CA ARG A 38 19.45 1.21 3.95
C ARG A 38 20.14 2.58 3.81
N GLY A 39 20.29 3.34 4.89
CA GLY A 39 20.99 4.64 4.85
C GLY A 39 22.46 4.52 4.43
N THR A 40 23.10 3.40 4.78
CA THR A 40 24.56 3.21 4.67
C THR A 40 24.97 2.08 3.72
N ASN A 41 24.06 1.16 3.36
CA ASN A 41 24.34 0.03 2.47
C ASN A 41 23.60 0.17 1.12
N ALA A 42 24.37 0.36 0.03
CA ALA A 42 23.82 0.55 -1.32
C ALA A 42 23.16 -0.70 -1.92
N GLU A 43 23.64 -1.89 -1.57
CA GLU A 43 23.06 -3.16 -2.05
C GLU A 43 21.68 -3.38 -1.43
N VAL A 44 21.56 -3.18 -0.12
CA VAL A 44 20.28 -3.27 0.59
C VAL A 44 19.28 -2.24 0.04
N ARG A 45 19.71 -1.01 -0.26
CA ARG A 45 18.84 -0.03 -0.94
C ARG A 45 18.33 -0.52 -2.28
N ARG A 46 19.19 -1.10 -3.11
CA ARG A 46 18.80 -1.60 -4.45
C ARG A 46 17.83 -2.77 -4.34
N LEU A 47 18.10 -3.72 -3.44
CA LEU A 47 17.21 -4.84 -3.19
C LEU A 47 15.83 -4.36 -2.74
N TRP A 48 15.80 -3.44 -1.77
CA TRP A 48 14.56 -2.88 -1.26
C TRP A 48 13.78 -2.13 -2.33
N ALA A 49 14.45 -1.29 -3.13
CA ALA A 49 13.85 -0.59 -4.25
C ALA A 49 13.26 -1.56 -5.29
N ALA A 50 13.93 -2.68 -5.58
CA ALA A 50 13.43 -3.69 -6.51
C ALA A 50 12.19 -4.42 -5.98
N VAL A 51 12.12 -4.68 -4.68
CA VAL A 51 10.93 -5.24 -4.03
C VAL A 51 9.77 -4.26 -4.13
N LEU A 52 9.96 -3.01 -3.69
CA LEU A 52 8.92 -1.98 -3.74
C LEU A 52 8.45 -1.70 -5.17
N GLU A 53 9.34 -1.69 -6.15
CA GLU A 53 8.97 -1.46 -7.56
C GLU A 53 7.95 -2.49 -8.07
N ARG A 54 8.10 -3.78 -7.72
CA ARG A 54 7.14 -4.83 -8.10
C ARG A 54 5.76 -4.56 -7.52
N TRP A 55 5.71 -4.09 -6.28
CA TRP A 55 4.46 -3.75 -5.62
C TRP A 55 3.82 -2.48 -6.18
N VAL A 56 4.62 -1.45 -6.45
CA VAL A 56 4.16 -0.23 -7.12
C VAL A 56 3.53 -0.56 -8.47
N GLN A 57 4.17 -1.42 -9.27
CA GLN A 57 3.61 -1.86 -10.56
C GLN A 57 2.27 -2.57 -10.39
N ALA A 58 2.19 -3.53 -9.45
CA ALA A 58 0.95 -4.28 -9.21
C ALA A 58 -0.20 -3.37 -8.75
N VAL A 59 0.06 -2.44 -7.84
CA VAL A 59 -0.93 -1.48 -7.33
C VAL A 59 -1.35 -0.49 -8.41
N ALA A 60 -0.41 0.04 -9.19
CA ALA A 60 -0.71 0.94 -10.31
C ALA A 60 -1.62 0.27 -11.35
N SER A 61 -1.30 -0.96 -11.76
CA SER A 61 -2.14 -1.73 -12.69
C SER A 61 -3.53 -2.03 -12.13
N ALA A 62 -3.63 -2.27 -10.82
CA ALA A 62 -4.92 -2.45 -10.16
C ALA A 62 -5.76 -1.15 -10.17
N ILE A 63 -5.16 0.00 -9.83
CA ILE A 63 -5.83 1.32 -9.90
C ILE A 63 -6.29 1.62 -11.33
N GLU A 64 -5.46 1.37 -12.35
CA GLU A 64 -5.83 1.54 -13.75
C GLU A 64 -6.97 0.60 -14.17
N GLY A 65 -7.00 -0.62 -13.62
CA GLY A 65 -8.12 -1.54 -13.80
C GLY A 65 -9.43 -0.97 -13.25
N GLU A 66 -9.39 -0.41 -12.04
CA GLU A 66 -10.54 0.22 -11.39
C GLU A 66 -11.05 1.45 -12.15
N ARG A 67 -10.15 2.27 -12.69
CA ARG A 67 -10.49 3.43 -13.53
C ARG A 67 -11.11 2.99 -14.86
N ARG A 68 -10.49 2.03 -15.55
CA ARG A 68 -10.99 1.53 -16.85
C ARG A 68 -12.38 0.91 -16.77
N ARG A 69 -12.73 0.27 -15.65
CA ARG A 69 -14.07 -0.28 -15.43
C ARG A 69 -15.08 0.73 -14.87
N GLY A 70 -14.68 2.00 -14.72
CA GLY A 70 -15.54 3.09 -14.23
C GLY A 70 -15.83 3.07 -12.73
N ALA A 71 -15.11 2.26 -11.95
CA ALA A 71 -15.34 2.15 -10.51
C ALA A 71 -14.59 3.20 -9.70
N ALA A 72 -13.40 3.59 -10.15
CA ALA A 72 -12.61 4.68 -9.56
C ALA A 72 -12.59 5.89 -10.50
N PRO A 73 -12.66 7.12 -9.98
CA PRO A 73 -12.53 8.32 -10.79
C PRO A 73 -11.10 8.50 -11.33
N ASP A 74 -10.97 9.38 -12.31
CA ASP A 74 -9.66 9.92 -12.69
C ASP A 74 -9.05 10.71 -11.53
N GLY A 75 -7.72 10.80 -11.53
CA GLY A 75 -6.96 11.46 -10.47
C GLY A 75 -5.48 11.52 -10.85
N PRO A 76 -4.57 11.58 -9.87
CA PRO A 76 -3.13 11.53 -10.13
C PRO A 76 -2.73 10.31 -10.96
N PRO A 77 -1.56 10.34 -11.62
CA PRO A 77 -1.01 9.15 -12.30
C PRO A 77 -1.02 7.94 -11.37
N ALA A 78 -1.53 6.80 -11.84
CA ALA A 78 -1.73 5.62 -11.00
C ALA A 78 -0.42 5.12 -10.37
N ARG A 79 0.70 5.26 -11.09
CA ARG A 79 2.04 4.95 -10.60
C ARG A 79 2.45 5.83 -9.41
N ASP A 80 2.23 7.14 -9.50
CA ASP A 80 2.63 8.07 -8.44
C ASP A 80 1.78 7.85 -7.18
N LEU A 81 0.48 7.61 -7.36
CA LEU A 81 -0.41 7.22 -6.27
C LEU A 81 0.05 5.90 -5.63
N ALA A 82 0.40 4.90 -6.44
CA ALA A 82 0.92 3.62 -5.94
C ALA A 82 2.22 3.81 -5.14
N ILE A 83 3.15 4.66 -5.59
CA ILE A 83 4.38 4.98 -4.85
C ILE A 83 4.07 5.58 -3.48
N ALA A 84 3.17 6.58 -3.42
CA ALA A 84 2.77 7.22 -2.18
C ALA A 84 2.12 6.24 -1.20
N LEU A 85 1.16 5.44 -1.67
CA LEU A 85 0.45 4.46 -0.85
C LEU A 85 1.38 3.37 -0.30
N ASN A 86 2.29 2.84 -1.12
CA ASN A 86 3.27 1.85 -0.66
C ASN A 86 4.26 2.45 0.36
N SER A 87 4.67 3.70 0.16
CA SER A 87 5.58 4.39 1.09
C SER A 87 4.93 4.66 2.44
N MET A 88 3.64 5.02 2.45
CA MET A 88 2.84 5.16 3.68
C MET A 88 2.77 3.83 4.43
N ASN A 89 2.44 2.74 3.73
CA ASN A 89 2.37 1.42 4.33
C ASN A 89 3.71 1.03 4.97
N GLU A 90 4.82 1.20 4.24
CA GLU A 90 6.17 0.91 4.75
C GLU A 90 6.44 1.68 6.06
N ARG A 91 6.14 2.98 6.10
CA ARG A 91 6.43 3.82 7.27
C ARG A 91 5.58 3.43 8.47
N VAL A 92 4.30 3.11 8.27
CA VAL A 92 3.38 2.68 9.32
C VAL A 92 3.84 1.36 9.91
N TRP A 93 4.13 0.36 9.08
CA TRP A 93 4.63 -0.93 9.55
C TRP A 93 5.97 -0.83 10.24
N TYR A 94 6.90 -0.03 9.72
CA TYR A 94 8.17 0.19 10.40
C TYR A 94 7.95 0.74 11.82
N ALA A 95 7.06 1.73 11.98
CA ALA A 95 6.72 2.29 13.30
C ALA A 95 6.15 1.21 14.23
N THR A 96 5.17 0.45 13.74
CA THR A 96 4.50 -0.62 14.50
C THR A 96 5.47 -1.73 14.86
N PHE A 97 6.34 -2.14 13.94
CA PHE A 97 7.28 -3.24 14.15
C PHE A 97 8.46 -2.87 15.03
N ALA A 98 8.96 -1.64 14.91
CA ALA A 98 10.07 -1.15 15.71
C ALA A 98 9.63 -0.75 17.14
N GLY A 99 8.33 -0.56 17.36
CA GLY A 99 7.83 0.07 18.60
C GLY A 99 8.27 1.53 18.73
N ASP A 100 8.71 2.13 17.62
CA ASP A 100 9.33 3.45 17.54
C ASP A 100 8.21 4.46 17.23
N GLY A 101 7.60 4.96 18.32
CA GLY A 101 6.34 5.68 18.30
C GLY A 101 6.41 7.11 17.73
N PRO A 102 5.26 7.73 17.41
CA PRO A 102 3.90 7.17 17.44
C PRO A 102 3.66 6.13 16.32
N ALA A 103 2.89 5.09 16.62
CA ALA A 103 2.60 3.97 15.72
C ALA A 103 1.13 3.53 15.82
N VAL A 104 0.61 2.99 14.72
CA VAL A 104 -0.70 2.31 14.72
C VAL A 104 -0.54 0.95 15.40
N ALA A 105 -1.51 0.56 16.22
CA ALA A 105 -1.46 -0.72 16.89
C ALA A 105 -1.56 -1.87 15.88
N GLU A 106 -0.78 -2.94 16.08
CA GLU A 106 -0.55 -3.97 15.07
C GLU A 106 -1.84 -4.61 14.54
N GLN A 107 -2.82 -4.88 15.42
CA GLN A 107 -4.11 -5.44 15.01
C GLN A 107 -4.95 -4.50 14.13
N ASP A 108 -4.71 -3.18 14.19
CA ASP A 108 -5.51 -2.16 13.50
C ASP A 108 -4.88 -1.70 12.18
N VAL A 109 -3.60 -2.04 11.93
CA VAL A 109 -2.84 -1.48 10.80
C VAL A 109 -3.50 -1.76 9.46
N VAL A 110 -3.97 -2.99 9.23
CA VAL A 110 -4.60 -3.36 7.96
C VAL A 110 -5.87 -2.55 7.73
N ASP A 111 -6.70 -2.36 8.76
CA ASP A 111 -7.95 -1.63 8.64
C ASP A 111 -7.74 -0.13 8.42
N VAL A 112 -6.79 0.47 9.13
CA VAL A 112 -6.43 1.89 8.95
C VAL A 112 -5.88 2.14 7.55
N LEU A 113 -4.94 1.33 7.08
CA LEU A 113 -4.36 1.50 5.74
C LEU A 113 -5.41 1.25 4.65
N LEU A 114 -6.28 0.25 4.82
CA LEU A 114 -7.36 -0.02 3.88
C LEU A 114 -8.30 1.17 3.72
N ASP A 115 -8.68 1.83 4.82
CA ASP A 115 -9.57 2.98 4.78
C ASP A 115 -8.95 4.16 4.01
N VAL A 116 -7.66 4.43 4.23
CA VAL A 116 -6.92 5.45 3.49
C VAL A 116 -6.84 5.08 2.00
N TRP A 117 -6.50 3.84 1.67
CA TRP A 117 -6.42 3.38 0.29
C TRP A 117 -7.74 3.54 -0.45
N LEU A 118 -8.84 3.07 0.14
CA LEU A 118 -10.17 3.19 -0.47
C LEU A 118 -10.56 4.65 -0.64
N THR A 119 -10.33 5.47 0.38
CA THR A 119 -10.65 6.90 0.29
C THR A 119 -9.84 7.59 -0.80
N THR A 120 -8.54 7.34 -0.91
CA THR A 120 -7.70 7.98 -1.93
C THR A 120 -7.96 7.45 -3.34
N ILE A 121 -8.31 6.18 -3.49
CA ILE A 121 -8.53 5.56 -4.81
C ILE A 121 -9.92 5.91 -5.37
N TYR A 122 -10.95 5.95 -4.52
CA TYR A 122 -12.35 6.08 -4.98
C TYR A 122 -12.97 7.46 -4.77
N ARG A 123 -12.40 8.34 -3.94
CA ARG A 123 -12.94 9.70 -3.74
C ARG A 123 -12.49 10.63 -4.87
N SER A 124 -13.44 11.35 -5.46
CA SER A 124 -13.12 12.47 -6.34
C SER A 124 -12.69 13.69 -5.52
N THR A 125 -11.60 14.35 -5.92
CA THR A 125 -11.16 15.63 -5.36
C THR A 125 -11.78 16.82 -6.06
N THR A 126 -12.55 16.60 -7.14
CA THR A 126 -13.29 17.66 -7.82
C THR A 126 -14.48 18.08 -6.95
N PRO A 127 -14.58 19.36 -6.54
CA PRO A 127 -15.76 19.86 -5.85
C PRO A 127 -17.01 19.63 -6.69
N PRO A 128 -18.18 19.34 -6.09
CA PRO A 128 -19.43 19.29 -6.85
C PRO A 128 -19.67 20.63 -7.57
N PRO A 129 -20.29 20.62 -8.76
CA PRO A 129 -20.68 21.86 -9.41
C PRO A 129 -21.60 22.65 -8.47
N GLY A 130 -21.26 23.93 -8.26
CA GLY A 130 -22.03 24.86 -7.43
C GLY A 130 -23.29 25.37 -8.11
#